data_AF-A0A351NT44-F1
#
_entry.id   AF-A0A351NT44-F1
#
_cell.length_a   1.000
_cell.length_b   1.000
_cell.length_c   1.000
_cell.angle_alpha   90.00
_cell.angle_beta   90.00
_cell.angle_gamma   90.00
#
_symmetry.space_group_name_H-M   'P 1'
#
loop_
_entity.id
_entity.type
_entity.pdbx_description
1 polymer ?
#
loop_
_entity_poly.entity_id
_entity_poly.type
_entity_poly.pdbx_seq_one_letter_code
_entity_poly.pdbx_strand_id
1 'polypeptide(L)'
;MITDLDGHSRNPRLSADGKTLYFSHLDWPNRQIRSLHMDTGKQVVIKTDSIAGQFSFDLHPQRDLLSYNWAVGDDLNLTIVDVNESHPVTNITPGRTYVQDPAWSRDGKHIYYSEPNNAQQFKLMEVSAFGGSPQQLPIKNWDWGEKTATLKIITSLDNRITPSRLSVRDATGHALVSPDAGTYFDSENGQHFFYSDGEIELQVPLGEIRVTATQGLMSAPMTQMINVKGDTKIDVRIKKIWNASDAGYHSADFHLHLNYDGPYRHVTSDIEPLIAGEDLDIATPQAANLHNRLMDKEFLGETLTTSGGALIKFAQEVRSHFHGHIGVVGPTEFYFPWFWGPGYPKLNNGNLSNSTVFDFVDSFDDSIGTYVHPVAYNVNPFNYKKASSIPVEFIPDAILSDNVGLELVCAWSDELGTSELWYRLLNIGRPVVAMAGTDMFVDFHRTPAIGSARVYAQQDQNMIDWSTFVAAVKQGRTFVTNGPALLLELEDKARPGDVVKSGSNSFTLKVISALAVDNIELLINGEVVWSGGNIEAGESKTFEG
;
A
#
# COMPACT_ATOMS: atom_id res chain seq x y z
N MET A 1 2.24 30.37 -19.61
CA MET A 1 1.34 29.22 -19.38
C MET A 1 0.19 29.30 -20.36
N ILE A 2 -0.40 28.16 -20.76
CA ILE A 2 -1.53 28.11 -21.71
C ILE A 2 -2.88 28.30 -20.99
N THR A 3 -2.94 28.01 -19.68
CA THR A 3 -4.12 28.17 -18.82
C THR A 3 -3.71 28.71 -17.46
N ASP A 4 -4.58 29.48 -16.81
CA ASP A 4 -4.43 29.97 -15.43
C ASP A 4 -5.26 29.15 -14.42
N LEU A 5 -5.52 27.87 -14.74
CA LEU A 5 -6.28 26.98 -13.86
C LEU A 5 -5.39 26.46 -12.73
N ASP A 6 -5.93 26.43 -11.52
CA ASP A 6 -5.32 25.75 -10.38
C ASP A 6 -5.33 24.22 -10.60
N GLY A 7 -4.26 23.53 -10.22
CA GLY A 7 -4.11 22.08 -10.41
C GLY A 7 -3.18 21.70 -11.56
N HIS A 8 -3.33 20.48 -12.09
CA HIS A 8 -2.43 19.92 -13.10
C HIS A 8 -3.13 19.73 -14.44
N SER A 9 -2.58 20.34 -15.50
CA SER A 9 -3.04 20.15 -16.88
C SER A 9 -2.04 19.27 -17.65
N ARG A 10 -2.53 18.20 -18.29
CA ARG A 10 -1.70 17.24 -19.04
C ARG A 10 -2.38 16.79 -20.33
N ASN A 11 -1.68 15.96 -21.11
CA ASN A 11 -2.20 15.33 -22.31
C ASN A 11 -2.81 16.31 -23.35
N PRO A 12 -2.06 17.33 -23.80
CA PRO A 12 -2.57 18.28 -24.79
C PRO A 12 -2.82 17.60 -26.15
N ARG A 13 -3.94 17.91 -26.80
CA ARG A 13 -4.31 17.48 -28.15
C ARG A 13 -4.93 18.64 -28.92
N LEU A 14 -4.58 18.81 -30.19
CA LEU A 14 -5.19 19.83 -31.05
C LEU A 14 -6.32 19.22 -31.87
N SER A 15 -7.39 19.99 -32.11
CA SER A 15 -8.38 19.67 -33.14
C SER A 15 -7.72 19.53 -34.51
N ALA A 16 -8.39 18.83 -35.42
CA ALA A 16 -7.90 18.64 -36.79
C ALA A 16 -7.66 19.97 -37.55
N ASP A 17 -8.40 21.02 -37.21
CA ASP A 17 -8.22 22.38 -37.77
C ASP A 17 -7.18 23.23 -37.04
N GLY A 18 -6.60 22.73 -35.94
CA GLY A 18 -5.59 23.40 -35.12
C GLY A 18 -6.10 24.56 -34.26
N LYS A 19 -7.42 24.82 -34.22
CA LYS A 19 -7.98 26.00 -33.51
C LYS A 19 -8.34 25.76 -32.06
N THR A 20 -8.52 24.51 -31.66
CA THR A 20 -8.96 24.15 -30.32
C THR A 20 -7.96 23.20 -29.68
N LEU A 21 -7.47 23.58 -28.50
CA LEU A 21 -6.63 22.75 -27.64
C LEU A 21 -7.52 21.99 -26.66
N TYR A 22 -7.40 20.68 -26.63
CA TYR A 22 -8.00 19.79 -25.64
C TYR A 22 -6.94 19.34 -24.65
N PHE A 23 -7.29 19.24 -23.38
CA PHE A 23 -6.37 18.80 -22.34
C PHE A 23 -7.11 18.19 -21.16
N SER A 24 -6.42 17.30 -20.45
CA SER A 24 -6.89 16.76 -19.17
C SER A 24 -6.54 17.77 -18.10
N HIS A 25 -7.49 18.07 -17.22
CA HIS A 25 -7.29 18.95 -16.08
C HIS A 25 -7.68 18.24 -14.79
N LEU A 26 -6.75 18.22 -13.84
CA LEU A 26 -6.86 17.52 -12.57
C LEU A 26 -6.85 18.56 -11.45
N ASP A 27 -8.01 18.79 -10.85
CA ASP A 27 -8.20 19.65 -9.69
C ASP A 27 -9.14 18.94 -8.71
N TRP A 28 -8.74 18.79 -7.45
CA TRP A 28 -9.43 17.92 -6.51
C TRP A 28 -10.89 18.37 -6.24
N PRO A 29 -11.89 17.46 -6.29
CA PRO A 29 -11.85 16.03 -6.59
C PRO A 29 -12.05 15.68 -8.08
N ASN A 30 -12.21 16.69 -8.93
CA ASN A 30 -12.59 16.58 -10.32
C ASN A 30 -11.44 16.13 -11.24
N ARG A 31 -11.78 15.34 -12.25
CA ARG A 31 -10.94 15.01 -13.40
C ARG A 31 -11.69 15.37 -14.65
N GLN A 32 -11.13 16.24 -15.48
CA GLN A 32 -11.87 16.86 -16.57
C GLN A 32 -11.15 16.75 -17.91
N ILE A 33 -11.93 16.64 -18.98
CA ILE A 33 -11.47 16.98 -20.33
C ILE A 33 -12.00 18.37 -20.61
N ARG A 34 -11.09 19.27 -20.97
CA ARG A 34 -11.40 20.65 -21.29
C ARG A 34 -10.98 20.95 -22.72
N SER A 35 -11.68 21.88 -23.34
CA SER A 35 -11.25 22.54 -24.57
C SER A 35 -10.94 24.01 -24.30
N LEU A 36 -10.01 24.55 -25.07
CA LEU A 36 -9.64 25.96 -25.14
C LEU A 36 -9.57 26.35 -26.62
N HIS A 37 -10.47 27.21 -27.07
CA HIS A 37 -10.41 27.76 -28.42
C HIS A 37 -9.35 28.87 -28.47
N MET A 38 -8.31 28.68 -29.28
CA MET A 38 -7.10 29.50 -29.25
C MET A 38 -7.34 30.95 -29.69
N ASP A 39 -8.24 31.19 -30.67
CA ASP A 39 -8.51 32.56 -31.14
C ASP A 39 -9.38 33.38 -30.17
N THR A 40 -10.28 32.73 -29.42
CA THR A 40 -11.28 33.42 -28.60
C THR A 40 -10.97 33.34 -27.11
N GLY A 41 -10.05 32.47 -26.70
CA GLY A 41 -9.79 32.15 -25.29
C GLY A 41 -10.93 31.38 -24.61
N LYS A 42 -12.00 31.02 -25.32
CA LYS A 42 -13.17 30.36 -24.73
C LYS A 42 -12.79 28.95 -24.26
N GLN A 43 -13.06 28.65 -22.99
CA GLN A 43 -12.91 27.32 -22.43
C GLN A 43 -14.26 26.63 -22.19
N VAL A 44 -14.29 25.32 -22.39
CA VAL A 44 -15.46 24.47 -22.11
C VAL A 44 -15.02 23.18 -21.42
N VAL A 45 -15.76 22.74 -20.41
CA VAL A 45 -15.60 21.41 -19.81
C VAL A 45 -16.44 20.43 -20.63
N ILE A 46 -15.79 19.43 -21.21
CA ILE A 46 -16.43 18.40 -22.05
C ILE A 46 -16.95 17.26 -21.18
N LYS A 47 -16.13 16.84 -20.22
CA LYS A 47 -16.43 15.73 -19.32
C LYS A 47 -15.84 16.02 -17.95
N THR A 48 -16.55 15.62 -16.90
CA THR A 48 -16.07 15.63 -15.50
C THR A 48 -16.29 14.27 -14.88
N ASP A 49 -15.28 13.74 -14.20
CA ASP A 49 -15.36 12.62 -13.26
C ASP A 49 -14.89 13.01 -11.86
N SER A 50 -15.21 12.16 -10.88
CA SER A 50 -14.60 12.18 -9.55
C SER A 50 -13.48 11.15 -9.49
N ILE A 51 -12.26 11.61 -9.20
CA ILE A 51 -11.09 10.80 -8.83
C ILE A 51 -10.88 9.55 -9.74
N ALA A 52 -10.30 9.83 -10.91
CA ALA A 52 -9.81 8.87 -11.88
C ALA A 52 -8.37 9.27 -12.28
N GLY A 53 -7.38 8.72 -11.59
CA GLY A 53 -5.95 9.07 -11.69
C GLY A 53 -5.35 8.66 -13.03
N GLN A 54 -5.85 7.55 -13.59
CA GLN A 54 -5.45 7.03 -14.90
C GLN A 54 -6.23 7.64 -16.07
N PHE A 55 -7.06 8.64 -15.79
CA PHE A 55 -7.88 9.29 -16.80
C PHE A 55 -7.03 9.94 -17.90
N SER A 56 -7.29 9.53 -19.14
CA SER A 56 -6.59 9.92 -20.35
C SER A 56 -7.55 9.90 -21.54
N PHE A 57 -7.16 10.54 -22.64
CA PHE A 57 -8.01 10.64 -23.83
C PHE A 57 -7.20 10.87 -25.09
N ASP A 58 -7.85 10.71 -26.24
CA ASP A 58 -7.35 11.16 -27.52
C ASP A 58 -8.48 11.54 -28.48
N LEU A 59 -8.14 12.31 -29.51
CA LEU A 59 -9.09 12.80 -30.52
C LEU A 59 -8.95 12.02 -31.81
N HIS A 60 -10.07 11.76 -32.47
CA HIS A 60 -10.03 11.20 -33.81
C HIS A 60 -9.36 12.20 -34.76
N PRO A 61 -8.45 11.75 -35.64
CA PRO A 61 -7.61 12.65 -36.43
C PRO A 61 -8.32 13.43 -37.57
N GLN A 62 -9.64 13.28 -37.73
CA GLN A 62 -10.42 13.90 -38.83
C GLN A 62 -11.87 14.20 -38.49
N ARG A 63 -12.45 13.52 -37.48
CA ARG A 63 -13.84 13.69 -37.06
C ARG A 63 -13.85 14.31 -35.67
N ASP A 64 -14.95 14.97 -35.32
CA ASP A 64 -15.16 15.52 -33.98
C ASP A 64 -15.55 14.43 -32.97
N LEU A 65 -14.70 13.39 -32.88
CA LEU A 65 -14.84 12.27 -31.97
C LEU A 65 -13.71 12.29 -30.93
N LEU A 66 -14.05 11.88 -29.72
CA LEU A 66 -13.18 11.77 -28.57
C LEU A 66 -13.24 10.32 -28.06
N SER A 67 -12.07 9.72 -27.80
CA SER A 67 -11.97 8.49 -27.03
C SER A 67 -11.34 8.75 -25.68
N TYR A 68 -11.87 8.15 -24.62
CA TYR A 68 -11.30 8.24 -23.28
C TYR A 68 -11.49 6.92 -22.53
N ASN A 69 -10.60 6.63 -21.58
CA ASN A 69 -10.82 5.56 -20.62
C ASN A 69 -11.68 6.08 -19.46
N TRP A 70 -12.60 5.25 -18.97
CA TRP A 70 -13.58 5.67 -17.97
C TRP A 70 -13.89 4.57 -16.95
N ALA A 71 -14.12 4.98 -15.71
CA ALA A 71 -14.48 4.09 -14.63
C ALA A 71 -15.87 3.48 -14.83
N VAL A 72 -15.94 2.15 -14.90
CA VAL A 72 -17.17 1.37 -14.90
C VAL A 72 -17.08 0.37 -13.75
N GLY A 73 -17.63 0.76 -12.59
CA GLY A 73 -17.31 0.06 -11.34
C GLY A 73 -15.85 0.30 -10.96
N ASP A 74 -15.11 -0.79 -10.78
CA ASP A 74 -13.68 -0.77 -10.43
C ASP A 74 -12.76 -0.92 -11.67
N ASP A 75 -13.36 -1.07 -12.86
CA ASP A 75 -12.66 -1.25 -14.14
C ASP A 75 -12.51 0.07 -14.91
N LEU A 76 -11.59 0.12 -15.88
CA LEU A 76 -11.44 1.22 -16.84
C LEU A 76 -11.74 0.72 -18.26
N ASN A 77 -12.88 1.14 -18.82
CA ASN A 77 -13.25 0.80 -20.19
C ASN A 77 -12.97 1.95 -21.16
N LEU A 78 -12.65 1.62 -22.41
CA LEU A 78 -12.51 2.55 -23.52
C LEU A 78 -13.88 2.96 -24.05
N THR A 79 -14.11 4.26 -24.12
CA THR A 79 -15.37 4.84 -24.60
C THR A 79 -15.10 5.82 -25.74
N ILE A 80 -15.99 5.85 -26.73
CA ILE A 80 -16.02 6.85 -27.84
C ILE A 80 -17.28 7.71 -27.73
N VAL A 81 -17.13 9.02 -27.90
CA VAL A 81 -18.21 10.02 -27.92
C VAL A 81 -17.97 11.10 -28.97
N ASP A 82 -19.01 11.83 -29.34
CA ASP A 82 -18.87 13.10 -30.07
C ASP A 82 -18.35 14.20 -29.13
N VAL A 83 -17.45 15.04 -29.63
CA VAL A 83 -16.77 16.07 -28.81
C VAL A 83 -17.73 17.06 -28.16
N ASN A 84 -18.87 17.36 -28.82
CA ASN A 84 -19.86 18.32 -28.34
C ASN A 84 -21.08 17.66 -27.67
N GLU A 85 -21.12 16.33 -27.57
CA GLU A 85 -22.23 15.59 -26.97
C GLU A 85 -21.71 14.51 -26.02
N SER A 86 -22.05 14.63 -24.74
CA SER A 86 -21.56 13.67 -23.72
C SER A 86 -22.32 12.34 -23.71
N HIS A 87 -23.44 12.24 -24.44
CA HIS A 87 -24.29 11.05 -24.55
C HIS A 87 -25.07 11.02 -25.88
N PRO A 88 -25.37 9.83 -26.45
CA PRO A 88 -24.99 8.50 -25.95
C PRO A 88 -23.49 8.20 -26.14
N VAL A 89 -22.97 7.22 -25.40
CA VAL A 89 -21.56 6.81 -25.48
C VAL A 89 -21.43 5.40 -26.05
N THR A 90 -20.33 5.10 -26.74
CA THR A 90 -20.03 3.75 -27.21
C THR A 90 -18.90 3.15 -26.39
N ASN A 91 -19.18 2.13 -25.57
CA ASN A 91 -18.16 1.37 -24.85
C ASN A 91 -17.57 0.30 -25.77
N ILE A 92 -16.28 0.42 -26.10
CA ILE A 92 -15.56 -0.42 -27.07
C ILE A 92 -14.90 -1.63 -26.39
N THR A 93 -14.61 -1.52 -25.10
CA THR A 93 -13.98 -2.59 -24.32
C THR A 93 -14.82 -2.93 -23.07
N PRO A 94 -16.09 -3.35 -23.23
CA PRO A 94 -16.94 -3.65 -22.07
C PRO A 94 -16.40 -4.87 -21.30
N GLY A 95 -16.58 -4.86 -19.97
CA GLY A 95 -16.16 -5.95 -19.08
C GLY A 95 -15.00 -5.55 -18.18
N ARG A 96 -14.25 -6.54 -17.69
CA ARG A 96 -13.11 -6.36 -16.78
C ARG A 96 -11.85 -5.97 -17.56
N THR A 97 -11.76 -4.69 -17.96
CA THR A 97 -10.58 -4.14 -18.63
C THR A 97 -10.01 -2.99 -17.82
N TYR A 98 -8.72 -2.72 -17.98
CA TYR A 98 -8.06 -1.60 -17.31
C TYR A 98 -7.30 -0.72 -18.32
N VAL A 99 -8.08 -0.12 -19.24
CA VAL A 99 -7.56 0.66 -20.37
C VAL A 99 -6.89 1.95 -19.89
N GLN A 100 -5.70 2.23 -20.41
CA GLN A 100 -4.94 3.45 -20.18
C GLN A 100 -4.44 4.06 -21.49
N ASP A 101 -4.28 5.38 -21.48
CA ASP A 101 -3.65 6.17 -22.54
C ASP A 101 -4.07 5.78 -23.97
N PRO A 102 -5.38 5.88 -24.30
CA PRO A 102 -5.84 5.59 -25.66
C PRO A 102 -5.23 6.55 -26.67
N ALA A 103 -4.94 6.07 -27.87
CA ALA A 103 -4.39 6.83 -28.98
C ALA A 103 -4.97 6.35 -30.31
N TRP A 104 -5.50 7.26 -31.12
CA TRP A 104 -6.06 6.94 -32.43
C TRP A 104 -4.95 6.65 -33.45
N SER A 105 -5.17 5.60 -34.23
CA SER A 105 -4.48 5.42 -35.52
C SER A 105 -4.69 6.62 -36.43
N ARG A 106 -3.71 6.90 -37.29
CA ARG A 106 -3.73 8.04 -38.22
C ARG A 106 -4.96 8.05 -39.15
N ASP A 107 -5.46 6.88 -39.54
CA ASP A 107 -6.63 6.74 -40.40
C ASP A 107 -7.97 6.72 -39.65
N GLY A 108 -7.93 6.81 -38.31
CA GLY A 108 -9.10 6.86 -37.45
C GLY A 108 -9.87 5.55 -37.37
N LYS A 109 -9.28 4.41 -37.73
CA LYS A 109 -10.00 3.11 -37.73
C LYS A 109 -9.73 2.26 -36.50
N HIS A 110 -8.60 2.46 -35.86
CA HIS A 110 -8.16 1.72 -34.67
C HIS A 110 -7.79 2.68 -33.55
N ILE A 111 -7.90 2.19 -32.32
CA ILE A 111 -7.40 2.83 -31.11
C ILE A 111 -6.39 1.87 -30.47
N TYR A 112 -5.19 2.38 -30.22
CA TYR A 112 -4.15 1.72 -29.44
C TYR A 112 -4.24 2.19 -27.99
N TYR A 113 -3.89 1.32 -27.04
CA TYR A 113 -3.91 1.67 -25.63
C TYR A 113 -2.99 0.76 -24.82
N SER A 114 -2.63 1.16 -23.61
CA SER A 114 -1.92 0.30 -22.65
C SER A 114 -2.91 -0.39 -21.72
N GLU A 115 -2.61 -1.64 -21.36
CA GLU A 115 -3.39 -2.40 -20.39
C GLU A 115 -2.45 -3.26 -19.54
N PRO A 116 -2.47 -3.16 -18.21
CA PRO A 116 -1.64 -4.00 -17.35
C PRO A 116 -2.08 -5.47 -17.42
N ASN A 117 -1.13 -6.39 -17.22
CA ASN A 117 -1.41 -7.79 -16.92
C ASN A 117 -1.28 -8.06 -15.41
N ASN A 118 -1.55 -9.30 -14.99
CA ASN A 118 -1.46 -9.70 -13.58
C ASN A 118 -0.04 -9.59 -12.98
N ALA A 119 0.99 -9.63 -13.82
CA ALA A 119 2.38 -9.39 -13.43
C ALA A 119 2.74 -7.88 -13.40
N GLN A 120 1.73 -7.01 -13.48
CA GLN A 120 1.86 -5.54 -13.53
C GLN A 120 2.70 -5.02 -14.70
N GLN A 121 2.78 -5.79 -15.79
CA GLN A 121 3.42 -5.37 -17.03
C GLN A 121 2.40 -4.78 -18.00
N PHE A 122 2.73 -3.65 -18.61
CA PHE A 122 1.86 -3.04 -19.61
C PHE A 122 1.95 -3.77 -20.95
N LYS A 123 0.81 -4.23 -21.44
CA LYS A 123 0.62 -4.72 -22.80
C LYS A 123 0.25 -3.54 -23.70
N LEU A 124 0.76 -3.55 -24.94
CA LEU A 124 0.21 -2.72 -26.00
C LEU A 124 -0.98 -3.44 -26.62
N MET A 125 -2.13 -2.78 -26.65
CA MET A 125 -3.38 -3.31 -27.16
C MET A 125 -3.87 -2.49 -28.36
N GLU A 126 -4.65 -3.12 -29.24
CA GLU A 126 -5.32 -2.52 -30.38
C GLU A 126 -6.78 -2.95 -30.41
N VAL A 127 -7.69 -2.03 -30.71
CA VAL A 127 -9.09 -2.36 -30.99
C VAL A 127 -9.62 -1.51 -32.16
N SER A 128 -10.47 -2.11 -32.98
CA SER A 128 -11.19 -1.41 -34.04
C SER A 128 -12.22 -0.44 -33.44
N ALA A 129 -12.22 0.80 -33.92
CA ALA A 129 -13.20 1.82 -33.53
C ALA A 129 -14.63 1.48 -34.00
N PHE A 130 -14.78 0.49 -34.88
CA PHE A 130 -16.06 -0.02 -35.37
C PHE A 130 -16.54 -1.26 -34.60
N GLY A 131 -15.87 -1.61 -33.51
CA GLY A 131 -16.17 -2.79 -32.69
C GLY A 131 -15.37 -4.02 -33.08
N GLY A 132 -15.48 -5.06 -32.25
CA GLY A 132 -14.66 -6.27 -32.29
C GLY A 132 -13.97 -6.51 -30.94
N SER A 133 -13.22 -7.61 -30.83
CA SER A 133 -12.43 -7.89 -29.63
C SER A 133 -11.07 -7.20 -29.71
N PRO A 134 -10.59 -6.56 -28.63
CA PRO A 134 -9.23 -6.07 -28.58
C PRO A 134 -8.20 -7.18 -28.79
N GLN A 135 -7.05 -6.82 -29.36
CA GLN A 135 -5.93 -7.71 -29.62
C GLN A 135 -4.66 -7.13 -29.02
N GLN A 136 -3.84 -7.99 -28.40
CA GLN A 136 -2.51 -7.60 -27.96
C GLN A 136 -1.57 -7.49 -29.17
N LEU A 137 -0.80 -6.41 -29.22
CA LEU A 137 0.32 -6.24 -30.13
C LEU A 137 1.61 -6.73 -29.44
N PRO A 138 2.17 -7.88 -29.85
CA PRO A 138 3.35 -8.43 -29.20
C PRO A 138 4.58 -7.60 -29.54
N ILE A 139 5.31 -7.18 -28.50
CA ILE A 139 6.64 -6.58 -28.65
C ILE A 139 7.61 -7.72 -28.96
N LYS A 140 8.18 -7.71 -30.16
CA LYS A 140 9.07 -8.79 -30.63
C LYS A 140 10.52 -8.63 -30.19
N ASN A 141 10.96 -7.38 -30.02
CA ASN A 141 12.33 -7.06 -29.67
C ASN A 141 12.36 -5.73 -28.92
N TRP A 142 13.11 -5.69 -27.82
CA TRP A 142 13.48 -4.46 -27.15
C TRP A 142 14.85 -4.02 -27.67
N ASP A 143 14.95 -2.81 -28.21
CA ASP A 143 16.22 -2.21 -28.56
C ASP A 143 16.77 -1.44 -27.35
N TRP A 144 17.73 -2.06 -26.65
CA TRP A 144 18.37 -1.47 -25.48
C TRP A 144 19.40 -0.39 -25.85
N GLY A 145 19.74 -0.23 -27.14
CA GLY A 145 20.81 0.68 -27.58
C GLY A 145 22.23 0.22 -27.19
N GLU A 146 22.36 -0.92 -26.49
CA GLU A 146 23.62 -1.51 -26.07
C GLU A 146 23.54 -3.05 -26.01
N LYS A 147 24.67 -3.70 -25.74
CA LYS A 147 24.72 -5.16 -25.60
C LYS A 147 24.17 -5.58 -24.24
N THR A 148 23.29 -6.57 -24.24
CA THR A 148 22.75 -7.19 -23.04
C THR A 148 23.21 -8.63 -22.88
N ALA A 149 23.02 -9.19 -21.69
CA ALA A 149 23.13 -10.61 -21.39
C ALA A 149 22.08 -11.02 -20.36
N THR A 150 21.85 -12.33 -20.23
CA THR A 150 20.96 -12.87 -19.20
C THR A 150 21.69 -12.96 -17.86
N LEU A 151 21.14 -12.35 -16.82
CA LEU A 151 21.55 -12.51 -15.44
C LEU A 151 20.52 -13.36 -14.70
N LYS A 152 20.90 -14.58 -14.31
CA LYS A 152 20.11 -15.42 -13.41
C LYS A 152 20.49 -15.13 -11.96
N ILE A 153 19.54 -14.66 -11.17
CA ILE A 153 19.68 -14.38 -9.74
C ILE A 153 18.96 -15.49 -8.98
N ILE A 154 19.66 -16.13 -8.05
CA ILE A 154 19.07 -17.02 -7.04
C ILE A 154 19.25 -16.35 -5.69
N THR A 155 18.20 -16.30 -4.87
CA THR A 155 18.31 -15.92 -3.47
C THR A 155 18.20 -17.14 -2.58
N SER A 156 19.10 -17.26 -1.61
CA SER A 156 19.12 -18.39 -0.70
C SER A 156 19.21 -17.96 0.77
N LEU A 157 18.50 -18.67 1.64
CA LEU A 157 18.56 -18.56 3.10
C LEU A 157 18.75 -19.96 3.67
N ASP A 158 19.77 -20.14 4.52
CA ASP A 158 20.16 -21.45 5.07
C ASP A 158 20.30 -22.55 4.00
N ASN A 159 20.91 -22.18 2.85
CA ASN A 159 21.10 -23.04 1.67
C ASN A 159 19.81 -23.53 1.00
N ARG A 160 18.66 -22.90 1.26
CA ARG A 160 17.39 -23.13 0.56
C ARG A 160 17.08 -21.94 -0.32
N ILE A 161 16.55 -22.19 -1.52
CA ILE A 161 15.99 -21.13 -2.37
C ILE A 161 14.86 -20.46 -1.57
N THR A 162 14.90 -19.13 -1.50
CA THR A 162 13.97 -18.37 -0.66
C THR A 162 13.40 -17.18 -1.42
N PRO A 163 12.10 -16.88 -1.29
CA PRO A 163 11.51 -15.65 -1.76
C PRO A 163 12.23 -14.43 -1.18
N SER A 164 12.28 -13.35 -1.95
CA SER A 164 13.02 -12.16 -1.57
C SER A 164 12.52 -10.91 -2.28
N ARG A 165 12.79 -9.77 -1.64
CA ARG A 165 12.77 -8.45 -2.26
C ARG A 165 14.14 -8.17 -2.88
N LEU A 166 14.14 -7.78 -4.15
CA LEU A 166 15.33 -7.49 -4.94
C LEU A 166 15.37 -6.03 -5.39
N SER A 167 16.54 -5.39 -5.28
CA SER A 167 16.85 -4.14 -5.96
C SER A 167 18.05 -4.39 -6.87
N VAL A 168 17.88 -4.19 -8.17
CA VAL A 168 18.92 -4.40 -9.18
C VAL A 168 19.18 -3.09 -9.92
N ARG A 169 20.46 -2.71 -10.03
CA ARG A 169 20.85 -1.46 -10.68
C ARG A 169 22.11 -1.63 -11.53
N ASP A 170 22.21 -0.84 -12.58
CA ASP A 170 23.43 -0.74 -13.38
C ASP A 170 24.47 0.21 -12.74
N ALA A 171 25.61 0.39 -13.41
CA ALA A 171 26.69 1.27 -13.00
C ALA A 171 26.30 2.77 -12.92
N THR A 172 25.23 3.20 -13.60
CA THR A 172 24.71 4.57 -13.56
C THR A 172 23.74 4.79 -12.40
N GLY A 173 23.34 3.70 -11.72
CA GLY A 173 22.32 3.70 -10.69
C GLY A 173 20.90 3.55 -11.24
N HIS A 174 20.73 3.35 -12.55
CA HIS A 174 19.44 3.07 -13.18
C HIS A 174 18.92 1.71 -12.72
N ALA A 175 17.63 1.66 -12.37
CA ALA A 175 17.01 0.43 -11.91
C ALA A 175 16.73 -0.52 -13.07
N LEU A 176 17.04 -1.80 -12.88
CA LEU A 176 16.63 -2.88 -13.76
C LEU A 176 15.37 -3.52 -13.18
N VAL A 177 14.32 -3.58 -13.98
CA VAL A 177 12.97 -3.97 -13.54
C VAL A 177 12.68 -5.42 -13.86
N SER A 178 11.80 -6.05 -13.08
CA SER A 178 11.36 -7.42 -13.34
C SER A 178 10.45 -7.47 -14.57
N PRO A 179 10.63 -8.43 -15.49
CA PRO A 179 9.68 -8.68 -16.57
C PRO A 179 8.44 -9.46 -16.10
N ASP A 180 8.47 -10.04 -14.89
CA ASP A 180 7.48 -11.00 -14.40
C ASP A 180 6.82 -10.56 -13.08
N ALA A 181 7.13 -9.36 -12.57
CA ALA A 181 6.58 -8.82 -11.33
C ALA A 181 6.46 -7.29 -11.35
N GLY A 182 5.57 -6.76 -10.50
CA GLY A 182 5.48 -5.33 -10.25
C GLY A 182 6.79 -4.75 -9.75
N THR A 183 7.11 -3.54 -10.22
CA THR A 183 8.25 -2.77 -9.73
C THR A 183 7.75 -1.62 -8.88
N TYR A 184 8.24 -1.58 -7.67
CA TYR A 184 7.93 -0.58 -6.66
C TYR A 184 9.09 0.41 -6.50
N PHE A 185 8.81 1.56 -5.91
CA PHE A 185 9.73 2.61 -5.55
C PHE A 185 9.44 3.03 -4.11
N ASP A 186 10.36 2.70 -3.22
CA ASP A 186 10.34 3.14 -1.85
C ASP A 186 10.83 4.60 -1.79
N SER A 187 9.92 5.51 -1.44
CA SER A 187 10.23 6.94 -1.44
C SER A 187 11.06 7.41 -0.24
N GLU A 188 11.24 6.59 0.79
CA GLU A 188 12.07 6.95 1.94
C GLU A 188 13.56 6.76 1.61
N ASN A 189 13.90 5.67 0.94
CA ASN A 189 15.30 5.35 0.59
C ASN A 189 15.64 5.54 -0.90
N GLY A 190 14.66 5.86 -1.73
CA GLY A 190 14.86 6.08 -3.17
C GLY A 190 15.20 4.80 -3.94
N GLN A 191 14.75 3.64 -3.46
CA GLN A 191 15.04 2.36 -4.09
C GLN A 191 13.88 1.79 -4.88
N HIS A 192 14.20 1.41 -6.12
CA HIS A 192 13.33 0.53 -6.89
C HIS A 192 13.53 -0.91 -6.46
N PHE A 193 12.44 -1.65 -6.30
CA PHE A 193 12.47 -3.05 -5.92
C PHE A 193 11.34 -3.84 -6.56
N PHE A 194 11.49 -5.15 -6.59
CA PHE A 194 10.47 -6.12 -6.99
C PHE A 194 10.66 -7.41 -6.19
N TYR A 195 9.70 -8.32 -6.27
CA TYR A 195 9.76 -9.60 -5.56
C TYR A 195 10.10 -10.75 -6.50
N SER A 196 10.75 -11.78 -5.97
CA SER A 196 10.94 -13.08 -6.60
C SER A 196 10.58 -14.19 -5.64
N ASP A 197 10.19 -15.35 -6.16
CA ASP A 197 9.99 -16.59 -5.40
C ASP A 197 11.32 -17.29 -5.02
N GLY A 198 12.44 -16.67 -5.39
CA GLY A 198 13.79 -17.09 -5.08
C GLY A 198 14.67 -17.33 -6.30
N GLU A 199 14.09 -17.36 -7.51
CA GLU A 199 14.83 -17.31 -8.76
C GLU A 199 14.25 -16.26 -9.72
N ILE A 200 15.10 -15.51 -10.41
CA ILE A 200 14.67 -14.63 -11.50
C ILE A 200 15.73 -14.52 -12.59
N GLU A 201 15.31 -14.37 -13.84
CA GLU A 201 16.17 -14.07 -14.97
C GLU A 201 15.90 -12.66 -15.49
N LEU A 202 16.94 -11.84 -15.59
CA LEU A 202 16.87 -10.47 -16.08
C LEU A 202 17.73 -10.30 -17.32
N GLN A 203 17.24 -9.51 -18.29
CA GLN A 203 18.10 -8.92 -19.30
C GLN A 203 18.80 -7.71 -18.69
N VAL A 204 20.13 -7.69 -18.72
CA VAL A 204 20.94 -6.62 -18.12
C VAL A 204 22.01 -6.14 -19.11
N PRO A 205 22.42 -4.86 -19.06
CA PRO A 205 23.53 -4.38 -19.86
C PRO A 205 24.84 -5.07 -19.45
N LEU A 206 25.77 -5.21 -20.40
CA LEU A 206 27.12 -5.66 -20.06
C LEU A 206 27.83 -4.60 -19.19
N GLY A 207 28.48 -5.03 -18.12
CA GLY A 207 29.20 -4.14 -17.21
C GLY A 207 28.87 -4.41 -15.75
N GLU A 208 29.09 -3.40 -14.92
CA GLU A 208 28.84 -3.50 -13.48
C GLU A 208 27.35 -3.48 -13.17
N ILE A 209 26.88 -4.50 -12.47
CA ILE A 209 25.52 -4.62 -11.95
C ILE A 209 25.60 -4.78 -10.43
N ARG A 210 24.77 -4.02 -9.71
CA ARG A 210 24.55 -4.13 -8.27
C ARG A 210 23.24 -4.88 -8.03
N VAL A 211 23.30 -5.97 -7.29
CA VAL A 211 22.13 -6.74 -6.84
C VAL A 211 22.06 -6.68 -5.33
N THR A 212 20.97 -6.18 -4.77
CA THR A 212 20.68 -6.21 -3.32
C THR A 212 19.45 -7.08 -3.08
N ALA A 213 19.53 -8.00 -2.12
CA ALA A 213 18.42 -8.86 -1.73
C ALA A 213 18.18 -8.80 -0.22
N THR A 214 16.92 -8.88 0.20
CA THR A 214 16.52 -9.12 1.59
C THR A 214 15.24 -9.96 1.64
N GLN A 215 14.97 -10.58 2.79
CA GLN A 215 13.69 -11.21 3.09
C GLN A 215 13.14 -10.63 4.40
N GLY A 216 12.14 -9.75 4.29
CA GLY A 216 11.57 -9.03 5.43
C GLY A 216 12.52 -8.06 6.13
N LEU A 217 12.04 -7.50 7.24
CA LEU A 217 12.82 -6.61 8.13
C LEU A 217 13.80 -7.36 9.06
N MET A 218 13.66 -8.68 9.17
CA MET A 218 14.45 -9.55 10.06
C MET A 218 15.59 -10.28 9.34
N SER A 219 15.97 -9.76 8.18
CA SER A 219 17.15 -10.16 7.43
C SER A 219 18.00 -8.94 7.09
N ALA A 220 19.32 -9.07 7.15
CA ALA A 220 20.20 -8.00 6.69
C ALA A 220 20.18 -7.92 5.16
N PRO A 221 20.12 -6.73 4.54
CA PRO A 221 20.22 -6.59 3.10
C PRO A 221 21.61 -7.04 2.61
N MET A 222 21.63 -7.93 1.63
CA MET A 222 22.86 -8.51 1.09
C MET A 222 23.08 -7.98 -0.33
N THR A 223 24.20 -7.29 -0.52
CA THR A 223 24.56 -6.69 -1.81
C THR A 223 25.72 -7.44 -2.47
N GLN A 224 25.56 -7.77 -3.75
CA GLN A 224 26.60 -8.29 -4.63
C GLN A 224 26.85 -7.32 -5.79
N MET A 225 28.12 -6.99 -6.01
CA MET A 225 28.58 -6.27 -7.19
C MET A 225 29.16 -7.29 -8.17
N ILE A 226 28.65 -7.31 -9.39
CA ILE A 226 29.11 -8.22 -10.45
C ILE A 226 29.46 -7.47 -11.72
N ASN A 227 30.43 -7.98 -12.47
CA ASN A 227 30.78 -7.44 -13.79
C ASN A 227 30.34 -8.44 -14.87
N VAL A 228 29.17 -8.19 -15.46
CA VAL A 228 28.51 -9.04 -16.46
C VAL A 228 29.20 -8.86 -17.82
N LYS A 229 29.75 -9.96 -18.37
CA LYS A 229 30.41 -9.99 -19.69
C LYS A 229 29.70 -10.87 -20.72
N GLY A 230 28.62 -11.51 -20.29
CA GLY A 230 27.84 -12.53 -20.98
C GLY A 230 26.91 -13.18 -19.97
N ASP A 231 26.19 -14.23 -20.36
CA ASP A 231 25.22 -14.89 -19.48
C ASP A 231 25.87 -15.31 -18.16
N THR A 232 25.28 -14.86 -17.05
CA THR A 232 25.86 -14.96 -15.72
C THR A 232 24.81 -15.48 -14.75
N LYS A 233 25.25 -16.30 -13.79
CA LYS A 233 24.41 -16.78 -12.68
C LYS A 233 25.05 -16.41 -11.36
N ILE A 234 24.25 -15.91 -10.42
CA ILE A 234 24.67 -15.57 -9.06
C ILE A 234 23.76 -16.21 -8.01
N ASP A 235 24.30 -16.35 -6.80
CA ASP A 235 23.59 -16.78 -5.59
C ASP A 235 23.77 -15.71 -4.51
N VAL A 236 22.71 -14.97 -4.19
CA VAL A 236 22.70 -13.96 -3.13
C VAL A 236 22.19 -14.60 -1.85
N ARG A 237 23.13 -14.83 -0.92
CA ARG A 237 22.86 -15.52 0.35
C ARG A 237 22.35 -14.54 1.39
N ILE A 238 21.05 -14.57 1.66
CA ILE A 238 20.37 -13.78 2.69
C ILE A 238 20.73 -14.33 4.07
N LYS A 239 20.90 -13.43 5.05
CA LYS A 239 21.17 -13.78 6.44
C LYS A 239 20.01 -13.30 7.32
N LYS A 240 19.22 -14.24 7.82
CA LYS A 240 18.19 -13.98 8.84
C LYS A 240 18.87 -13.71 10.18
N ILE A 241 18.43 -12.66 10.89
CA ILE A 241 19.00 -12.24 12.19
C ILE A 241 18.07 -12.60 13.35
N TRP A 242 16.77 -12.77 13.09
CA TRP A 242 15.78 -13.23 14.05
C TRP A 242 14.67 -14.01 13.35
N ASN A 243 14.18 -15.06 14.00
CA ASN A 243 13.03 -15.83 13.54
C ASN A 243 11.90 -15.65 14.56
N ALA A 244 10.80 -15.04 14.11
CA ALA A 244 9.65 -14.75 14.95
C ALA A 244 8.96 -16.04 15.42
N SER A 245 8.79 -17.02 14.54
CA SER A 245 8.14 -18.29 14.88
C SER A 245 8.95 -19.08 15.92
N ASP A 246 10.29 -19.13 15.79
CA ASP A 246 11.16 -19.75 16.81
C ASP A 246 11.07 -19.03 18.17
N ALA A 247 10.68 -17.76 18.18
CA ALA A 247 10.48 -16.94 19.37
C ALA A 247 9.01 -16.97 19.88
N GLY A 248 8.11 -17.73 19.24
CA GLY A 248 6.69 -17.81 19.59
C GLY A 248 5.86 -16.62 19.13
N TYR A 249 6.23 -15.98 18.02
CA TYR A 249 5.52 -14.85 17.44
C TYR A 249 5.13 -15.08 15.98
N HIS A 250 3.99 -14.51 15.58
CA HIS A 250 3.62 -14.29 14.19
C HIS A 250 3.47 -12.80 13.89
N SER A 251 3.67 -12.44 12.64
CA SER A 251 3.64 -11.07 12.13
C SER A 251 2.34 -10.74 11.37
N ALA A 252 1.84 -9.51 11.52
CA ALA A 252 0.68 -9.03 10.77
C ALA A 252 0.88 -7.60 10.26
N ASP A 253 0.54 -7.39 8.99
CA ASP A 253 0.24 -6.07 8.44
C ASP A 253 -1.28 -5.90 8.42
N PHE A 254 -1.78 -5.08 9.34
CA PHE A 254 -3.23 -4.92 9.57
C PHE A 254 -3.91 -3.90 8.64
N HIS A 255 -3.15 -3.20 7.81
CA HIS A 255 -3.70 -2.12 7.00
C HIS A 255 -2.88 -1.93 5.72
N LEU A 256 -3.45 -2.32 4.60
CA LEU A 256 -2.94 -2.13 3.24
C LEU A 256 -4.11 -2.20 2.26
N HIS A 257 -3.92 -1.82 1.00
CA HIS A 257 -4.97 -1.91 -0.02
C HIS A 257 -4.46 -2.62 -1.28
N LEU A 258 -5.26 -3.55 -1.82
CA LEU A 258 -4.95 -4.22 -3.09
C LEU A 258 -5.04 -3.24 -4.24
N ASN A 259 -6.16 -2.55 -4.30
CA ASN A 259 -6.45 -1.61 -5.36
C ASN A 259 -6.88 -0.29 -4.78
N TYR A 260 -6.16 0.72 -5.20
CA TYR A 260 -6.55 2.10 -5.07
C TYR A 260 -6.76 2.65 -6.49
N ASP A 261 -6.70 3.97 -6.69
CA ASP A 261 -6.85 4.56 -8.02
C ASP A 261 -5.55 4.49 -8.86
N GLY A 262 -4.81 3.39 -8.73
CA GLY A 262 -3.49 3.15 -9.32
C GLY A 262 -3.57 2.62 -10.75
N PRO A 263 -2.43 2.44 -11.43
CA PRO A 263 -2.41 1.94 -12.79
C PRO A 263 -2.54 0.41 -12.93
N TYR A 264 -2.66 -0.33 -11.84
CA TYR A 264 -2.78 -1.80 -11.86
C TYR A 264 -4.10 -2.25 -11.25
N ARG A 265 -4.45 -3.53 -11.45
CA ARG A 265 -5.62 -4.14 -10.84
C ARG A 265 -5.23 -5.52 -10.30
N HIS A 266 -5.54 -5.75 -9.04
CA HIS A 266 -5.15 -6.89 -8.24
C HIS A 266 -6.34 -7.68 -7.72
N VAL A 267 -6.11 -8.96 -7.52
CA VAL A 267 -6.93 -9.83 -6.67
C VAL A 267 -6.16 -10.19 -5.41
N THR A 268 -6.86 -10.71 -4.40
CA THR A 268 -6.30 -11.15 -3.11
C THR A 268 -5.07 -12.05 -3.24
N SER A 269 -5.05 -12.99 -4.18
CA SER A 269 -3.91 -13.90 -4.39
C SER A 269 -2.65 -13.22 -4.94
N ASP A 270 -2.76 -12.02 -5.53
CA ASP A 270 -1.62 -11.36 -6.17
C ASP A 270 -0.58 -10.86 -5.17
N ILE A 271 -0.92 -10.73 -3.88
CA ILE A 271 0.02 -10.29 -2.84
C ILE A 271 0.81 -11.43 -2.19
N GLU A 272 0.56 -12.70 -2.56
CA GLU A 272 1.32 -13.84 -2.02
C GLU A 272 2.85 -13.69 -2.21
N PRO A 273 3.37 -13.27 -3.37
CA PRO A 273 4.82 -13.03 -3.54
C PRO A 273 5.37 -11.93 -2.64
N LEU A 274 4.57 -10.89 -2.36
CA LEU A 274 4.95 -9.76 -1.51
C LEU A 274 5.07 -10.25 -0.05
N ILE A 275 4.08 -11.01 0.43
CA ILE A 275 4.05 -11.60 1.78
C ILE A 275 5.25 -12.53 1.98
N ALA A 276 5.50 -13.42 1.02
CA ALA A 276 6.62 -14.37 1.09
C ALA A 276 7.99 -13.67 1.07
N GLY A 277 8.12 -12.62 0.26
CA GLY A 277 9.34 -11.81 0.17
C GLY A 277 9.62 -10.96 1.41
N GLU A 278 8.58 -10.62 2.19
CA GLU A 278 8.71 -9.80 3.40
C GLU A 278 8.64 -10.59 4.72
N ASP A 279 8.70 -11.93 4.66
CA ASP A 279 8.61 -12.84 5.83
C ASP A 279 7.40 -12.47 6.71
N LEU A 280 6.24 -12.27 6.08
CA LEU A 280 5.00 -11.84 6.73
C LEU A 280 4.06 -13.04 6.90
N ASP A 281 3.49 -13.21 8.09
CA ASP A 281 2.59 -14.32 8.40
C ASP A 281 1.13 -13.98 8.04
N ILE A 282 0.70 -12.73 8.23
CA ILE A 282 -0.67 -12.28 8.04
C ILE A 282 -0.70 -10.95 7.30
N ALA A 283 -1.58 -10.83 6.31
CA ALA A 283 -1.88 -9.58 5.62
C ALA A 283 -3.40 -9.35 5.58
N THR A 284 -3.85 -8.13 5.89
CA THR A 284 -5.29 -7.79 5.82
C THR A 284 -5.54 -6.65 4.83
N PRO A 285 -5.52 -6.91 3.51
CA PRO A 285 -5.93 -5.93 2.52
C PRO A 285 -7.34 -5.42 2.82
N GLN A 286 -7.52 -4.11 2.81
CA GLN A 286 -8.77 -3.45 3.13
C GLN A 286 -9.41 -2.89 1.88
N ALA A 287 -10.73 -3.00 1.79
CA ALA A 287 -11.50 -2.25 0.80
C ALA A 287 -11.32 -0.76 1.05
N ALA A 288 -10.73 -0.07 0.07
CA ALA A 288 -10.58 1.37 0.07
C ALA A 288 -11.87 2.06 -0.40
N ASN A 289 -12.16 3.20 0.22
CA ASN A 289 -13.28 4.04 -0.16
C ASN A 289 -12.77 5.28 -0.87
N LEU A 290 -13.01 5.33 -2.18
CA LEU A 290 -12.64 6.47 -3.01
C LEU A 290 -13.92 7.16 -3.49
N HIS A 291 -14.47 7.96 -2.58
CA HIS A 291 -15.68 8.75 -2.77
C HIS A 291 -16.91 7.93 -3.17
N ASN A 292 -17.14 7.73 -4.47
CA ASN A 292 -18.33 7.04 -4.97
C ASN A 292 -18.13 5.52 -5.16
N ARG A 293 -16.91 5.00 -4.97
CA ARG A 293 -16.59 3.57 -5.15
C ARG A 293 -16.19 2.93 -3.82
N LEU A 294 -16.82 1.81 -3.50
CA LEU A 294 -16.32 0.82 -2.51
C LEU A 294 -15.50 -0.17 -3.32
N MET A 295 -14.21 0.12 -3.48
CA MET A 295 -13.31 -0.70 -4.29
C MET A 295 -13.15 -2.07 -3.62
N ASP A 296 -12.98 -3.11 -4.43
CA ASP A 296 -12.62 -4.45 -3.95
C ASP A 296 -13.72 -5.15 -3.15
N LYS A 297 -14.95 -4.64 -3.22
CA LYS A 297 -16.09 -5.22 -2.50
C LYS A 297 -16.37 -6.68 -2.84
N GLU A 298 -15.87 -7.17 -3.97
CA GLU A 298 -16.04 -8.55 -4.42
C GLU A 298 -15.27 -9.57 -3.57
N PHE A 299 -14.23 -9.14 -2.84
CA PHE A 299 -13.43 -9.98 -1.95
C PHE A 299 -13.98 -10.04 -0.52
N LEU A 300 -15.23 -9.61 -0.31
CA LEU A 300 -15.87 -9.59 1.00
C LEU A 300 -15.82 -10.96 1.68
N GLY A 301 -15.30 -10.99 2.91
CA GLY A 301 -15.22 -12.20 3.73
C GLY A 301 -14.19 -13.23 3.25
N GLU A 302 -13.39 -12.88 2.25
CA GLU A 302 -12.38 -13.77 1.71
C GLU A 302 -11.24 -14.00 2.71
N THR A 303 -10.85 -15.26 2.86
CA THR A 303 -9.67 -15.67 3.61
C THR A 303 -8.92 -16.70 2.78
N LEU A 304 -7.65 -16.43 2.47
CA LEU A 304 -6.77 -17.32 1.73
C LEU A 304 -5.61 -17.77 2.62
N THR A 305 -5.20 -19.02 2.45
CA THR A 305 -3.91 -19.52 2.93
C THR A 305 -2.99 -19.64 1.74
N THR A 306 -1.88 -18.92 1.78
CA THR A 306 -0.83 -18.96 0.74
C THR A 306 -0.16 -20.33 0.69
N SER A 307 0.58 -20.62 -0.37
CA SER A 307 1.40 -21.83 -0.46
C SER A 307 2.45 -21.94 0.66
N GLY A 308 2.90 -20.79 1.18
CA GLY A 308 3.82 -20.68 2.32
C GLY A 308 3.17 -20.81 3.70
N GLY A 309 1.84 -20.93 3.78
CA GLY A 309 1.10 -21.05 5.04
C GLY A 309 0.68 -19.72 5.68
N ALA A 310 1.10 -18.57 5.12
CA ALA A 310 0.64 -17.25 5.54
C ALA A 310 -0.86 -17.03 5.23
N LEU A 311 -1.53 -16.17 6.00
CA LEU A 311 -2.95 -15.85 5.84
C LEU A 311 -3.16 -14.48 5.20
N ILE A 312 -4.03 -14.44 4.19
CA ILE A 312 -4.57 -13.20 3.64
C ILE A 312 -6.03 -13.12 4.05
N LYS A 313 -6.40 -12.13 4.85
CA LYS A 313 -7.78 -11.94 5.31
C LYS A 313 -8.31 -10.58 4.89
N PHE A 314 -9.16 -10.56 3.88
CA PHE A 314 -9.67 -9.31 3.33
C PHE A 314 -10.57 -8.59 4.36
N ALA A 315 -10.45 -7.26 4.40
CA ALA A 315 -10.99 -6.40 5.44
C ALA A 315 -11.57 -5.10 4.84
N GLN A 316 -11.95 -4.13 5.68
CA GLN A 316 -12.55 -2.87 5.24
C GLN A 316 -11.92 -1.68 5.97
N GLU A 317 -11.61 -0.59 5.25
CA GLU A 317 -11.42 0.71 5.89
C GLU A 317 -12.75 1.47 5.81
N VAL A 318 -13.29 1.93 6.94
CA VAL A 318 -14.51 2.73 7.02
C VAL A 318 -14.13 4.19 7.23
N ARG A 319 -14.66 5.11 6.40
CA ARG A 319 -14.18 6.51 6.34
C ARG A 319 -15.20 7.51 6.87
N SER A 320 -14.96 8.03 8.06
CA SER A 320 -15.60 9.26 8.52
C SER A 320 -14.71 10.48 8.27
N HIS A 321 -15.17 11.43 7.44
CA HIS A 321 -14.42 12.66 7.17
C HIS A 321 -14.18 13.53 8.42
N PHE A 322 -14.99 13.35 9.47
CA PHE A 322 -14.93 14.15 10.68
C PHE A 322 -14.50 13.34 11.91
N HIS A 323 -14.92 12.08 12.01
CA HIS A 323 -14.70 11.26 13.20
C HIS A 323 -13.41 10.43 13.16
N GLY A 324 -12.77 10.32 11.99
CA GLY A 324 -11.58 9.48 11.75
C GLY A 324 -11.92 8.21 10.98
N HIS A 325 -10.91 7.60 10.35
CA HIS A 325 -11.09 6.34 9.65
C HIS A 325 -10.88 5.17 10.61
N ILE A 326 -11.64 4.09 10.38
CA ILE A 326 -11.58 2.86 11.16
C ILE A 326 -11.21 1.69 10.24
N GLY A 327 -10.08 1.05 10.49
CA GLY A 327 -9.78 -0.27 9.97
C GLY A 327 -10.65 -1.33 10.67
N VAL A 328 -11.44 -2.06 9.88
CA VAL A 328 -12.38 -3.10 10.33
C VAL A 328 -11.84 -4.44 9.84
N VAL A 329 -11.19 -5.17 10.74
CA VAL A 329 -10.50 -6.43 10.44
C VAL A 329 -11.16 -7.59 11.16
N GLY A 330 -11.43 -8.68 10.45
CA GLY A 330 -12.06 -9.89 11.01
C GLY A 330 -13.49 -10.15 10.55
N PRO A 331 -14.39 -9.15 10.55
CA PRO A 331 -15.77 -9.33 10.10
C PRO A 331 -15.86 -9.92 8.69
N THR A 332 -16.84 -10.79 8.48
CA THR A 332 -17.15 -11.39 7.18
C THR A 332 -18.19 -10.61 6.38
N GLU A 333 -18.63 -9.48 6.91
CA GLU A 333 -19.61 -8.56 6.32
C GLU A 333 -19.04 -7.15 6.24
N PHE A 334 -19.60 -6.30 5.37
CA PHE A 334 -19.22 -4.89 5.30
C PHE A 334 -20.11 -4.06 6.20
N TYR A 335 -19.49 -3.12 6.91
CA TYR A 335 -20.22 -2.04 7.54
C TYR A 335 -20.78 -1.09 6.45
N PHE A 336 -22.09 -0.85 6.48
CA PHE A 336 -22.75 0.15 5.65
C PHE A 336 -23.44 1.22 6.52
N PRO A 337 -23.27 2.51 6.23
CA PRO A 337 -22.51 3.03 5.10
C PRO A 337 -20.99 3.00 5.31
N TRP A 338 -20.24 2.77 4.24
CA TRP A 338 -18.78 2.69 4.32
C TRP A 338 -18.09 4.07 4.40
N PHE A 339 -18.81 5.16 4.12
CA PHE A 339 -18.35 6.53 4.40
C PHE A 339 -19.49 7.45 4.86
N TRP A 340 -19.14 8.50 5.61
CA TRP A 340 -20.04 9.60 5.98
C TRP A 340 -19.27 10.84 6.46
N GLY A 341 -20.02 11.91 6.72
CA GLY A 341 -19.51 13.19 7.21
C GLY A 341 -19.64 14.34 6.19
N PRO A 342 -19.13 15.53 6.52
CA PRO A 342 -19.19 16.70 5.63
C PRO A 342 -18.57 16.41 4.26
N GLY A 343 -19.25 16.85 3.19
CA GLY A 343 -18.79 16.64 1.81
C GLY A 343 -19.32 15.38 1.12
N TYR A 344 -19.84 14.41 1.87
CA TYR A 344 -20.46 13.20 1.32
C TYR A 344 -21.98 13.34 1.10
N PRO A 345 -22.59 12.48 0.25
CA PRO A 345 -24.03 12.43 0.05
C PRO A 345 -24.84 12.35 1.36
N LYS A 346 -25.92 13.12 1.45
CA LYS A 346 -26.83 13.18 2.62
C LYS A 346 -27.71 11.93 2.81
N LEU A 347 -27.50 10.87 2.03
CA LEU A 347 -28.30 9.65 2.08
C LEU A 347 -28.15 8.93 3.42
N ASN A 348 -26.96 9.02 4.00
CA ASN A 348 -26.68 8.55 5.35
C ASN A 348 -26.89 9.71 6.31
N ASN A 349 -27.39 9.45 7.51
CA ASN A 349 -27.33 10.43 8.59
C ASN A 349 -25.88 10.91 8.70
N GLY A 350 -25.58 12.14 8.26
CA GLY A 350 -24.21 12.66 8.25
C GLY A 350 -23.56 12.74 9.64
N ASN A 351 -24.35 12.46 10.68
CA ASN A 351 -23.98 12.41 12.08
C ASN A 351 -23.89 10.96 12.61
N LEU A 352 -23.51 9.98 11.79
CA LEU A 352 -23.15 8.65 12.30
C LEU A 352 -21.87 8.75 13.13
N SER A 353 -21.84 8.01 14.24
CA SER A 353 -20.65 7.90 15.09
C SER A 353 -19.85 6.65 14.73
N ASN A 354 -18.53 6.73 14.86
CA ASN A 354 -17.63 5.60 14.82
C ASN A 354 -17.97 4.52 15.87
N SER A 355 -18.68 4.87 16.96
CA SER A 355 -19.17 3.89 17.93
C SER A 355 -19.99 2.78 17.29
N THR A 356 -20.78 3.11 16.26
CA THR A 356 -21.59 2.11 15.54
C THR A 356 -20.75 1.17 14.68
N VAL A 357 -19.54 1.59 14.28
CA VAL A 357 -18.55 0.72 13.62
C VAL A 357 -17.96 -0.23 14.66
N PHE A 358 -17.66 0.25 15.86
CA PHE A 358 -17.19 -0.61 16.95
C PHE A 358 -18.26 -1.61 17.39
N ASP A 359 -19.53 -1.21 17.52
CA ASP A 359 -20.65 -2.13 17.78
C ASP A 359 -20.72 -3.24 16.71
N PHE A 360 -20.48 -2.89 15.44
CA PHE A 360 -20.42 -3.85 14.35
C PHE A 360 -19.20 -4.78 14.47
N VAL A 361 -18.01 -4.25 14.71
CA VAL A 361 -16.79 -5.04 14.95
C VAL A 361 -17.00 -6.01 16.11
N ASP A 362 -17.49 -5.54 17.24
CA ASP A 362 -17.68 -6.32 18.47
C ASP A 362 -18.76 -7.39 18.35
N SER A 363 -19.58 -7.36 17.28
CA SER A 363 -20.51 -8.45 16.95
C SER A 363 -19.84 -9.68 16.35
N PHE A 364 -18.52 -9.63 16.10
CA PHE A 364 -17.69 -10.74 15.65
C PHE A 364 -16.60 -11.04 16.70
N ASP A 365 -16.45 -12.31 17.10
CA ASP A 365 -15.53 -12.68 18.20
C ASP A 365 -14.05 -12.38 17.85
N ASP A 366 -13.63 -12.69 16.62
CA ASP A 366 -12.25 -12.62 16.15
C ASP A 366 -12.00 -11.39 15.26
N SER A 367 -12.46 -10.24 15.71
CA SER A 367 -12.36 -8.95 15.00
C SER A 367 -11.59 -7.90 15.79
N ILE A 368 -11.09 -6.87 15.11
CA ILE A 368 -10.53 -5.69 15.74
C ILE A 368 -10.88 -4.44 14.93
N GLY A 369 -11.30 -3.39 15.64
CA GLY A 369 -11.55 -2.06 15.10
C GLY A 369 -10.40 -1.16 15.47
N THR A 370 -9.81 -0.49 14.49
CA THR A 370 -8.59 0.31 14.69
C THR A 370 -8.77 1.71 14.14
N TYR A 371 -8.50 2.74 14.93
CA TYR A 371 -8.27 4.08 14.40
C TYR A 371 -6.97 4.09 13.60
N VAL A 372 -7.10 4.14 12.27
CA VAL A 372 -5.96 4.12 11.32
C VAL A 372 -5.50 5.54 11.01
N HIS A 373 -4.19 5.69 10.72
CA HIS A 373 -3.44 6.93 10.51
C HIS A 373 -3.98 8.15 11.29
N PRO A 374 -4.12 8.04 12.62
CA PRO A 374 -4.96 8.93 13.43
C PRO A 374 -4.41 10.35 13.58
N VAL A 375 -3.07 10.50 13.58
CA VAL A 375 -2.39 11.79 13.68
C VAL A 375 -1.61 12.01 12.40
N ALA A 376 -1.92 13.09 11.68
CA ALA A 376 -1.19 13.44 10.46
C ALA A 376 0.23 13.94 10.79
N TYR A 377 1.15 13.76 9.85
CA TYR A 377 2.54 14.20 9.98
C TYR A 377 2.68 15.68 10.39
N ASN A 378 3.59 15.97 11.33
CA ASN A 378 3.86 17.32 11.85
C ASN A 378 2.65 18.01 12.52
N VAL A 379 1.67 17.24 12.99
CA VAL A 379 0.54 17.77 13.78
C VAL A 379 0.76 17.47 15.25
N ASN A 380 0.74 18.52 16.09
CA ASN A 380 0.72 18.33 17.55
C ASN A 380 -0.66 17.79 17.98
N PRO A 381 -0.79 16.54 18.44
CA PRO A 381 -2.07 15.93 18.80
C PRO A 381 -2.76 16.64 19.98
N PHE A 382 -2.00 17.38 20.80
CA PHE A 382 -2.51 18.11 21.97
C PHE A 382 -2.82 19.57 21.71
N ASN A 383 -2.86 19.99 20.45
CA ASN A 383 -3.25 21.35 20.10
C ASN A 383 -4.76 21.57 20.32
N TYR A 384 -5.12 22.00 21.52
CA TYR A 384 -6.50 22.29 21.92
C TYR A 384 -7.23 23.33 21.05
N LYS A 385 -6.51 24.12 20.23
CA LYS A 385 -7.12 25.07 19.28
C LYS A 385 -7.54 24.43 17.96
N LYS A 386 -7.14 23.18 17.70
CA LYS A 386 -7.44 22.42 16.50
C LYS A 386 -8.09 21.10 16.91
N ALA A 387 -9.42 21.07 16.92
CA ALA A 387 -10.18 19.86 17.27
C ALA A 387 -9.84 18.64 16.38
N SER A 388 -9.35 18.88 15.15
CA SER A 388 -8.92 17.85 14.20
C SER A 388 -7.46 17.41 14.36
N SER A 389 -6.80 17.72 15.48
CA SER A 389 -5.41 17.27 15.72
C SER A 389 -5.33 15.77 16.01
N ILE A 390 -6.46 15.18 16.40
CA ILE A 390 -6.70 13.75 16.58
C ILE A 390 -8.12 13.43 16.07
N PRO A 391 -8.49 12.16 15.85
CA PRO A 391 -9.86 11.79 15.54
C PRO A 391 -10.77 12.16 16.72
N VAL A 392 -11.85 12.90 16.47
CA VAL A 392 -12.65 13.52 17.53
C VAL A 392 -13.33 12.49 18.44
N GLU A 393 -13.72 11.33 17.89
CA GLU A 393 -14.38 10.25 18.64
C GLU A 393 -13.40 9.22 19.22
N PHE A 394 -12.11 9.32 18.91
CA PHE A 394 -11.14 8.36 19.43
C PHE A 394 -11.09 8.36 20.97
N ILE A 395 -11.06 9.54 21.61
CA ILE A 395 -11.00 9.61 23.08
C ILE A 395 -12.22 8.97 23.75
N PRO A 396 -13.48 9.35 23.43
CA PRO A 396 -14.62 8.69 24.05
C PRO A 396 -14.65 7.18 23.76
N ASP A 397 -14.35 6.73 22.54
CA ASP A 397 -14.30 5.30 22.23
C ASP A 397 -13.24 4.56 23.06
N ALA A 398 -12.02 5.10 23.14
CA ALA A 398 -10.93 4.52 23.92
C ALA A 398 -11.20 4.46 25.44
N ILE A 399 -12.13 5.28 25.95
CA ILE A 399 -12.53 5.27 27.35
C ILE A 399 -13.71 4.33 27.61
N LEU A 400 -14.64 4.22 26.65
CA LEU A 400 -15.92 3.54 26.81
C LEU A 400 -15.93 2.10 26.28
N SER A 401 -14.99 1.74 25.41
CA SER A 401 -14.89 0.43 24.78
C SER A 401 -13.61 -0.31 25.20
N ASP A 402 -13.67 -1.65 25.21
CA ASP A 402 -12.58 -2.48 25.74
C ASP A 402 -11.47 -2.77 24.72
N ASN A 403 -11.79 -2.87 23.43
CA ASN A 403 -10.87 -3.35 22.39
C ASN A 403 -10.68 -2.36 21.24
N VAL A 404 -10.39 -1.10 21.57
CA VAL A 404 -10.08 -0.08 20.56
C VAL A 404 -8.61 -0.19 20.14
N GLY A 405 -8.36 -0.40 18.86
CA GLY A 405 -7.03 -0.32 18.26
C GLY A 405 -6.63 1.11 17.92
N LEU A 406 -5.34 1.40 18.02
CA LEU A 406 -4.72 2.65 17.56
C LEU A 406 -3.49 2.31 16.72
N GLU A 407 -3.49 2.73 15.45
CA GLU A 407 -2.38 2.50 14.52
C GLU A 407 -1.21 3.43 14.83
N LEU A 408 -0.18 2.89 15.49
CA LEU A 408 0.99 3.65 15.95
C LEU A 408 2.04 3.84 14.86
N VAL A 409 2.15 2.89 13.93
CA VAL A 409 3.15 2.89 12.85
C VAL A 409 2.42 2.69 11.52
N CYS A 410 2.51 3.69 10.65
CA CYS A 410 1.88 3.73 9.33
C CYS A 410 2.55 4.79 8.45
N ALA A 411 2.63 4.55 7.14
CA ALA A 411 3.34 5.44 6.22
C ALA A 411 2.76 6.87 6.15
N TRP A 412 1.53 7.07 6.62
CA TRP A 412 0.80 8.34 6.51
C TRP A 412 0.49 8.99 7.87
N SER A 413 1.02 8.47 8.97
CA SER A 413 0.83 9.03 10.31
C SER A 413 2.12 9.59 10.91
N ASP A 414 1.97 10.44 11.92
CA ASP A 414 3.06 10.83 12.81
C ASP A 414 3.17 9.79 13.93
N GLU A 415 4.18 8.92 13.87
CA GLU A 415 4.33 7.83 14.84
C GLU A 415 4.66 8.36 16.24
N LEU A 416 5.43 9.46 16.33
CA LEU A 416 5.78 10.08 17.61
C LEU A 416 4.56 10.75 18.24
N GLY A 417 3.81 11.54 17.46
CA GLY A 417 2.56 12.16 17.90
C GLY A 417 1.51 11.13 18.32
N THR A 418 1.36 10.05 17.54
CA THR A 418 0.41 8.98 17.86
C THR A 418 0.85 8.20 19.11
N SER A 419 2.15 7.92 19.27
CA SER A 419 2.68 7.24 20.46
C SER A 419 2.49 8.08 21.72
N GLU A 420 2.70 9.39 21.67
CA GLU A 420 2.41 10.28 22.81
C GLU A 420 0.95 10.21 23.24
N LEU A 421 0.01 10.17 22.29
CA LEU A 421 -1.41 9.99 22.57
C LEU A 421 -1.69 8.65 23.25
N TRP A 422 -1.10 7.57 22.74
CA TRP A 422 -1.18 6.23 23.32
C TRP A 422 -0.66 6.18 24.75
N TYR A 423 0.49 6.79 25.02
CA TYR A 423 1.06 6.88 26.36
C TYR A 423 0.09 7.56 27.34
N ARG A 424 -0.58 8.66 26.96
CA ARG A 424 -1.55 9.32 27.87
C ARG A 424 -2.69 8.40 28.31
N LEU A 425 -3.13 7.49 27.45
CA LEU A 425 -4.19 6.52 27.77
C LEU A 425 -3.65 5.41 28.68
N LEU A 426 -2.46 4.89 28.40
CA LEU A 426 -1.78 3.94 29.29
C LEU A 426 -1.58 4.53 30.69
N ASN A 427 -1.20 5.81 30.79
CA ASN A 427 -0.94 6.50 32.07
C ASN A 427 -2.17 6.61 32.98
N ILE A 428 -3.38 6.57 32.41
CA ILE A 428 -4.64 6.57 33.16
C ILE A 428 -5.20 5.15 33.36
N GLY A 429 -4.41 4.12 33.05
CA GLY A 429 -4.80 2.71 33.17
C GLY A 429 -5.77 2.25 32.10
N ARG A 430 -5.77 2.89 30.91
CA ARG A 430 -6.60 2.50 29.77
C ARG A 430 -5.74 1.85 28.68
N PRO A 431 -5.73 0.50 28.60
CA PRO A 431 -5.01 -0.20 27.55
C PRO A 431 -5.75 -0.04 26.23
N VAL A 432 -5.19 0.76 25.34
CA VAL A 432 -5.59 0.80 23.92
C VAL A 432 -4.66 -0.13 23.15
N VAL A 433 -5.23 -0.95 22.27
CA VAL A 433 -4.47 -1.97 21.54
C VAL A 433 -3.52 -1.29 20.56
N ALA A 434 -2.22 -1.54 20.72
CA ALA A 434 -1.20 -1.03 19.82
C ALA A 434 -1.26 -1.78 18.48
N MET A 435 -1.56 -1.06 17.41
CA MET A 435 -1.72 -1.59 16.06
C MET A 435 -0.69 -0.98 15.11
N ALA A 436 -0.45 -1.65 13.99
CA ALA A 436 0.39 -1.15 12.91
C ALA A 436 -0.07 -1.76 11.58
N GLY A 437 0.06 -0.98 10.53
CA GLY A 437 -0.13 -1.43 9.17
C GLY A 437 0.48 -0.41 8.22
N THR A 438 0.88 -0.88 7.05
CA THR A 438 1.69 -0.05 6.14
C THR A 438 0.90 1.07 5.48
N ASP A 439 -0.41 0.87 5.33
CA ASP A 439 -1.29 1.59 4.42
C ASP A 439 -0.67 1.72 3.02
N MET A 440 -0.04 0.61 2.58
CA MET A 440 0.56 0.50 1.27
C MET A 440 -0.52 0.25 0.20
N PHE A 441 -0.29 0.75 -1.02
CA PHE A 441 -1.18 0.50 -2.15
C PHE A 441 -0.48 -0.42 -3.16
N VAL A 442 -0.93 -1.66 -3.27
CA VAL A 442 -0.27 -2.70 -4.09
C VAL A 442 -0.27 -2.33 -5.58
N ASP A 443 -1.31 -1.64 -6.03
CA ASP A 443 -1.47 -1.16 -7.40
C ASP A 443 -0.73 0.15 -7.71
N PHE A 444 0.04 0.71 -6.78
CA PHE A 444 0.91 1.87 -7.01
C PHE A 444 2.37 1.48 -7.08
N HIS A 445 3.10 2.10 -8.02
CA HIS A 445 4.56 1.96 -8.07
C HIS A 445 5.24 2.64 -6.87
N ARG A 446 4.77 3.79 -6.41
CA ARG A 446 5.39 4.54 -5.29
C ARG A 446 4.71 4.18 -3.98
N THR A 447 5.29 3.25 -3.25
CA THR A 447 4.74 2.71 -2.01
C THR A 447 5.85 2.02 -1.21
N PRO A 448 5.81 2.01 0.13
CA PRO A 448 6.69 1.15 0.92
C PRO A 448 6.42 -0.34 0.63
N ALA A 449 7.35 -1.20 1.04
CA ALA A 449 7.13 -2.64 0.99
C ALA A 449 6.07 -3.10 2.01
N ILE A 450 5.36 -4.17 1.69
CA ILE A 450 4.33 -4.76 2.56
C ILE A 450 4.92 -5.13 3.92
N GLY A 451 4.16 -4.91 4.98
CA GLY A 451 4.60 -5.18 6.34
C GLY A 451 5.83 -4.39 6.79
N SER A 452 6.24 -3.30 6.13
CA SER A 452 7.30 -2.43 6.68
C SER A 452 6.87 -1.77 7.99
N ALA A 453 5.57 -1.69 8.25
CA ALA A 453 4.97 -1.46 9.56
C ALA A 453 4.16 -2.72 9.91
N ARG A 454 4.46 -3.36 11.04
CA ARG A 454 3.78 -4.60 11.42
C ARG A 454 3.67 -4.80 12.93
N VAL A 455 2.72 -5.64 13.30
CA VAL A 455 2.52 -6.17 14.64
C VAL A 455 3.14 -7.55 14.72
N TYR A 456 3.89 -7.85 15.77
CA TYR A 456 4.21 -9.22 16.16
C TYR A 456 3.37 -9.60 17.37
N ALA A 457 2.63 -10.71 17.31
CA ALA A 457 1.81 -11.20 18.41
C ALA A 457 2.24 -12.60 18.86
N GLN A 458 2.18 -12.86 20.16
CA GLN A 458 2.57 -14.14 20.73
C GLN A 458 1.57 -15.24 20.36
N GLN A 459 2.09 -16.31 19.74
CA GLN A 459 1.36 -17.54 19.45
C GLN A 459 2.39 -18.66 19.25
N ASP A 460 2.45 -19.60 20.19
CA ASP A 460 3.43 -20.70 20.22
C ASP A 460 3.15 -21.81 19.17
N GLN A 461 2.24 -21.58 18.23
CA GLN A 461 1.86 -22.57 17.22
C GLN A 461 2.69 -22.35 15.95
N ASN A 462 3.14 -23.43 15.30
CA ASN A 462 3.83 -23.31 14.01
C ASN A 462 2.86 -22.98 12.86
N MET A 463 1.56 -23.15 13.07
CA MET A 463 0.52 -22.78 12.10
C MET A 463 -0.29 -21.64 12.68
N ILE A 464 -0.55 -20.65 11.83
CA ILE A 464 -1.29 -19.46 12.22
C ILE A 464 -2.76 -19.84 12.45
N ASP A 465 -3.23 -19.56 13.66
CA ASP A 465 -4.65 -19.61 13.98
C ASP A 465 -5.17 -18.19 14.22
N TRP A 466 -6.13 -17.76 13.38
CA TRP A 466 -6.65 -16.38 13.36
C TRP A 466 -7.24 -15.96 14.71
N SER A 467 -8.09 -16.81 15.30
CA SER A 467 -8.80 -16.50 16.53
C SER A 467 -7.84 -16.30 17.70
N THR A 468 -6.89 -17.23 17.89
CA THR A 468 -5.88 -17.10 18.95
C THR A 468 -4.90 -15.96 18.68
N PHE A 469 -4.60 -15.64 17.41
CA PHE A 469 -3.78 -14.49 17.05
C PHE A 469 -4.45 -13.17 17.44
N VAL A 470 -5.71 -12.97 17.04
CA VAL A 470 -6.49 -11.77 17.40
C VAL A 470 -6.67 -11.67 18.92
N ALA A 471 -6.87 -12.79 19.62
CA ALA A 471 -6.94 -12.79 21.07
C ALA A 471 -5.62 -12.31 21.72
N ALA A 472 -4.46 -12.73 21.22
CA ALA A 472 -3.16 -12.24 21.68
C ALA A 472 -2.98 -10.75 21.41
N VAL A 473 -3.43 -10.27 20.25
CA VAL A 473 -3.45 -8.84 19.89
C VAL A 473 -4.31 -8.03 20.87
N LYS A 474 -5.57 -8.42 21.10
CA LYS A 474 -6.47 -7.76 22.06
C LYS A 474 -5.92 -7.74 23.49
N GLN A 475 -5.17 -8.78 23.89
CA GLN A 475 -4.54 -8.86 25.20
C GLN A 475 -3.25 -8.02 25.31
N GLY A 476 -2.79 -7.36 24.24
CA GLY A 476 -1.55 -6.61 24.23
C GLY A 476 -0.30 -7.49 24.33
N ARG A 477 -0.40 -8.80 24.02
CA ARG A 477 0.73 -9.73 23.94
C ARG A 477 1.51 -9.52 22.64
N THR A 478 1.85 -8.27 22.36
CA THR A 478 2.36 -7.80 21.08
C THR A 478 3.49 -6.81 21.25
N PHE A 479 4.18 -6.54 20.14
CA PHE A 479 4.88 -5.29 19.92
C PHE A 479 4.63 -4.82 18.48
N VAL A 480 4.67 -3.51 18.27
CA VAL A 480 4.58 -2.88 16.94
C VAL A 480 5.96 -2.39 16.52
N THR A 481 6.30 -2.52 15.23
CA THR A 481 7.64 -2.15 14.76
C THR A 481 7.68 -1.86 13.26
N ASN A 482 8.69 -1.09 12.86
CA ASN A 482 9.15 -0.95 11.48
C ASN A 482 10.62 -1.40 11.28
N GLY A 483 11.23 -2.04 12.28
CA GLY A 483 12.65 -2.35 12.24
C GLY A 483 13.09 -3.29 13.35
N PRO A 484 13.22 -2.84 14.62
CA PRO A 484 13.72 -3.70 15.68
C PRO A 484 12.66 -4.68 16.20
N ALA A 485 13.06 -5.92 16.46
CA ALA A 485 12.33 -6.81 17.35
C ALA A 485 12.64 -6.45 18.80
N LEU A 486 11.59 -6.30 19.61
CA LEU A 486 11.67 -5.88 21.01
C LEU A 486 11.07 -6.97 21.89
N LEU A 487 11.93 -7.64 22.67
CA LEU A 487 11.51 -8.68 23.61
C LEU A 487 11.78 -8.19 25.04
N LEU A 488 10.74 -7.62 25.66
CA LEU A 488 10.79 -7.10 27.02
C LEU A 488 10.20 -8.13 28.00
N GLU A 489 10.94 -8.41 29.06
CA GLU A 489 10.47 -9.18 30.21
C GLU A 489 10.74 -8.39 31.50
N LEU A 490 9.82 -8.46 32.45
CA LEU A 490 9.98 -7.92 33.81
C LEU A 490 9.99 -9.06 34.83
N GLU A 491 10.89 -8.98 35.83
CA GLU A 491 11.01 -9.97 36.92
C GLU A 491 11.08 -11.44 36.42
N ASP A 492 11.74 -11.65 35.27
CA ASP A 492 11.91 -12.93 34.57
C ASP A 492 10.61 -13.67 34.23
N LYS A 493 9.46 -12.98 34.19
CA LYS A 493 8.14 -13.61 34.00
C LYS A 493 7.11 -12.78 33.25
N ALA A 494 6.98 -11.49 33.57
CA ALA A 494 5.92 -10.66 33.01
C ALA A 494 6.32 -10.19 31.61
N ARG A 495 5.37 -10.29 30.68
CA ARG A 495 5.54 -10.01 29.25
C ARG A 495 4.58 -8.90 28.80
N PRO A 496 4.70 -8.39 27.57
CA PRO A 496 3.69 -7.47 27.02
C PRO A 496 2.27 -8.00 27.23
N GLY A 497 1.38 -7.12 27.69
CA GLY A 497 -0.01 -7.45 28.03
C GLY A 497 -0.25 -7.87 29.48
N ASP A 498 0.79 -8.27 30.24
CA ASP A 498 0.62 -8.66 31.63
C ASP A 498 0.49 -7.43 32.57
N VAL A 499 -0.29 -7.59 33.64
CA VAL A 499 -0.42 -6.57 34.70
C VAL A 499 0.60 -6.85 35.80
N VAL A 500 1.48 -5.87 36.05
CA VAL A 500 2.47 -5.93 37.13
C VAL A 500 2.07 -5.04 38.32
N LYS A 501 2.63 -5.33 39.50
CA LYS A 501 2.46 -4.46 40.67
C LYS A 501 3.26 -3.18 40.50
N SER A 502 2.76 -2.08 41.05
CA SER A 502 3.53 -0.84 41.15
C SER A 502 4.78 -1.03 42.01
N GLY A 503 5.84 -0.31 41.66
CA GLY A 503 7.13 -0.38 42.35
C GLY A 503 8.30 -0.43 41.38
N SER A 504 9.47 -0.78 41.91
CA SER A 504 10.65 -1.07 41.10
C SER A 504 10.56 -2.52 40.62
N ASN A 505 10.78 -2.72 39.33
CA ASN A 505 10.91 -4.05 38.73
C ASN A 505 12.21 -4.07 37.94
N SER A 506 12.93 -5.18 38.03
CA SER A 506 14.02 -5.51 37.14
C SER A 506 13.48 -5.81 35.74
N PHE A 507 14.25 -5.42 34.72
CA PHE A 507 13.88 -5.70 33.33
C PHE A 507 15.01 -6.42 32.59
N THR A 508 14.61 -7.21 31.60
CA THR A 508 15.46 -7.69 30.52
C THR A 508 14.84 -7.26 29.20
N LEU A 509 15.59 -6.53 28.38
CA LEU A 509 15.17 -6.10 27.05
C LEU A 509 16.15 -6.66 26.02
N LYS A 510 15.71 -7.61 25.20
CA LYS A 510 16.47 -8.05 24.03
C LYS A 510 16.00 -7.26 22.81
N VAL A 511 16.95 -6.56 22.20
CA VAL A 511 16.75 -5.80 20.96
C VAL A 511 17.49 -6.50 19.83
N ILE A 512 16.81 -6.74 18.71
CA ILE A 512 17.39 -7.33 17.49
C ILE A 512 17.00 -6.47 16.30
N SER A 513 17.96 -6.04 15.48
CA SER A 513 17.66 -5.16 14.34
C SER A 513 18.60 -5.39 13.16
N ALA A 514 18.05 -5.34 11.95
CA ALA A 514 18.85 -5.37 10.71
C ALA A 514 19.55 -4.04 10.44
N LEU A 515 19.04 -2.96 11.03
CA LEU A 515 19.57 -1.60 10.93
C LEU A 515 20.15 -1.17 12.28
N ALA A 516 21.04 -0.19 12.26
CA ALA A 516 21.55 0.41 13.50
C ALA A 516 20.42 1.12 14.26
N VAL A 517 20.46 1.06 15.58
CA VAL A 517 19.54 1.80 16.47
C VAL A 517 20.38 2.67 17.38
N ASP A 518 20.16 3.99 17.29
CA ASP A 518 20.98 4.98 17.98
C ASP A 518 20.63 5.14 19.47
N ASN A 519 19.36 4.92 19.82
CA ASN A 519 18.84 5.13 21.17
C ASN A 519 17.78 4.10 21.52
N ILE A 520 17.83 3.59 22.75
CA ILE A 520 16.86 2.65 23.29
C ILE A 520 16.40 3.20 24.63
N GLU A 521 15.09 3.33 24.78
CA GLU A 521 14.45 3.93 25.95
C GLU A 521 13.35 3.03 26.48
N LEU A 522 13.24 2.96 27.81
CA LEU A 522 12.09 2.43 28.50
C LEU A 522 11.32 3.60 29.09
N LEU A 523 10.03 3.63 28.78
CA LEU A 523 9.13 4.69 29.20
C LEU A 523 8.12 4.14 30.22
N ILE A 524 7.90 4.89 31.29
CA ILE A 524 6.80 4.67 32.23
C ILE A 524 6.11 6.01 32.41
N ASN A 525 4.78 6.01 32.30
CA ASN A 525 4.00 7.22 32.43
C ASN A 525 4.37 8.36 31.45
N GLY A 526 4.89 8.04 30.26
CA GLY A 526 5.38 9.01 29.29
C GLY A 526 6.72 9.66 29.66
N GLU A 527 7.40 9.15 30.69
CA GLU A 527 8.74 9.60 31.08
C GLU A 527 9.75 8.49 30.80
N VAL A 528 10.92 8.86 30.27
CA VAL A 528 12.05 7.95 30.08
C VAL A 528 12.61 7.60 31.46
N VAL A 529 12.42 6.35 31.90
CA VAL A 529 12.93 5.85 33.19
C VAL A 529 14.27 5.16 33.06
N TRP A 530 14.60 4.72 31.85
CA TRP A 530 15.89 4.16 31.49
C TRP A 530 16.18 4.50 30.04
N SER A 531 17.41 4.90 29.76
CA SER A 531 17.95 5.03 28.41
C SER A 531 19.31 4.36 28.44
N GLY A 532 19.57 3.49 27.48
CA GLY A 532 20.78 2.71 27.51
C GLY A 532 21.13 2.12 26.16
N GLY A 533 22.15 2.73 25.56
CA GLY A 533 22.91 2.13 24.49
C GLY A 533 22.30 2.25 23.11
N ASN A 534 23.01 1.61 22.21
CA ASN A 534 22.74 1.47 20.79
C ASN A 534 22.94 -0.01 20.43
N ILE A 535 22.53 -0.35 19.21
CA ILE A 535 22.91 -1.59 18.54
C ILE A 535 23.38 -1.28 17.14
N GLU A 536 24.42 -1.98 16.70
CA GLU A 536 24.92 -1.91 15.32
C GLU A 536 23.98 -2.67 14.38
N ALA A 537 24.08 -2.38 13.08
CA ALA A 537 23.27 -3.07 12.07
C ALA A 537 23.53 -4.59 12.05
N GLY A 538 22.46 -5.38 12.18
CA GLY A 538 22.52 -6.84 12.21
C GLY A 538 22.90 -7.43 13.57
N GLU A 539 22.91 -6.62 14.64
CA GLU A 539 23.21 -7.04 16.00
C GLU A 539 21.96 -7.50 16.77
N SER A 540 22.18 -8.39 17.75
CA SER A 540 21.25 -8.69 18.83
C SER A 540 21.93 -8.41 20.16
N LYS A 541 21.30 -7.63 21.01
CA LYS A 541 21.84 -7.24 22.31
C LYS A 541 20.77 -7.29 23.40
N THR A 542 21.18 -7.75 24.58
CA THR A 542 20.33 -7.78 25.77
C THR A 542 20.77 -6.66 26.71
N PHE A 543 19.78 -5.93 27.22
CA PHE A 543 19.93 -4.89 28.23
C PHE A 543 19.20 -5.33 29.49
N GLU A 544 19.81 -5.05 30.64
CA GLU A 544 19.28 -5.43 31.96
C GLU A 544 19.38 -4.21 32.88
N GLY A 545 18.45 -4.07 33.82
CA GLY A 545 18.48 -2.97 34.79
C GLY A 545 17.44 -3.08 35.89
#